data_AF-A0A2U9IJA3-F1
#
_entry.id   AF-A0A2U9IJA3-F1
#
_cell.length_a   1.000
_cell.length_b   1.000
_cell.length_c   1.000
_cell.angle_alpha   90.00
_cell.angle_beta   90.00
_cell.angle_gamma   90.00
#
_symmetry.space_group_name_H-M   'P 1'
#
loop_
_entity.id
_entity.type
_entity.pdbx_description
1 polymer ?
#
loop_
_entity_poly.entity_id
_entity_poly.type
_entity_poly.pdbx_seq_one_letter_code
_entity_poly.pdbx_strand_id
1 'polypeptide(L)' 'MSDVISVRVSKELKKRAQELGINIREVVEKALDNAIREKEKEEIKETTMKIKELMRDVSEDDWIRDIKESRNER' A
#
# COMPACT_ATOMS: atom_id res chain seq x y z
N MET A 1 0.06 7.26 -20.30
CA MET A 1 1.02 6.32 -20.92
C MET A 1 0.73 4.93 -20.37
N SER A 2 0.99 3.86 -21.13
CA SER A 2 0.80 2.48 -20.70
C SER A 2 2.02 1.64 -21.08
N ASP A 3 2.46 0.77 -20.18
CA ASP A 3 3.53 -0.19 -20.41
C ASP A 3 2.98 -1.59 -20.64
N VAL A 4 3.74 -2.43 -21.35
CA VAL A 4 3.34 -3.81 -21.67
C VAL A 4 3.91 -4.76 -20.63
N ILE A 5 3.03 -5.59 -20.06
CA ILE A 5 3.41 -6.73 -19.21
C ILE A 5 3.11 -8.05 -19.94
N SER A 6 4.09 -8.96 -19.93
CA SER A 6 3.95 -10.29 -20.53
C SER A 6 4.00 -11.36 -19.45
N VAL A 7 2.86 -12.00 -19.20
CA VAL A 7 2.71 -13.08 -18.22
C VAL A 7 2.15 -14.34 -18.87
N ARG A 8 2.60 -15.51 -18.40
CA ARG A 8 2.08 -16.80 -18.87
C ARG A 8 0.86 -17.17 -18.04
N VAL A 9 -0.25 -17.43 -18.72
CA VAL A 9 -1.48 -17.97 -18.12
C VAL A 9 -1.84 -19.30 -18.78
N SER A 10 -2.67 -20.11 -18.12
CA SER A 10 -3.16 -21.35 -18.71
C SER A 10 -3.99 -21.04 -19.97
N LYS A 11 -3.87 -21.90 -20.99
CA LYS A 11 -4.64 -21.76 -22.24
C LYS A 11 -6.14 -21.74 -21.97
N GLU A 12 -6.59 -22.58 -21.05
CA GLU A 12 -7.99 -22.68 -20.65
C GLU A 12 -8.52 -21.38 -20.03
N LEU A 13 -7.75 -20.74 -19.15
CA LEU A 13 -8.16 -19.48 -18.52
C LEU A 13 -8.28 -18.35 -19.53
N LYS A 14 -7.31 -18.23 -20.44
CA LYS A 14 -7.38 -17.26 -21.54
C LYS A 14 -8.59 -17.53 -22.45
N LYS A 15 -8.81 -18.79 -22.83
CA LYS A 15 -9.90 -19.20 -23.71
C LYS A 15 -11.27 -18.89 -23.09
N ARG A 16 -11.50 -19.31 -21.84
CA ARG A 16 -12.75 -19.04 -21.12
C ARG A 16 -12.99 -17.54 -20.93
N ALA A 17 -11.95 -16.77 -20.61
CA ALA A 17 -12.07 -15.32 -20.49
C ALA A 17 -12.51 -14.68 -21.82
N GLN A 18 -11.98 -15.14 -22.94
CA GLN A 18 -12.38 -14.67 -24.27
C GLN A 18 -13.81 -15.08 -24.63
N GLU A 19 -14.20 -16.34 -24.38
CA GLU A 19 -15.56 -16.85 -24.64
C GLU A 19 -16.62 -16.09 -23.84
N LEU A 20 -16.29 -15.68 -22.61
CA LEU A 20 -17.16 -14.91 -21.73
C LEU A 20 -17.09 -13.39 -21.97
N GLY A 21 -16.29 -12.92 -22.93
CA GLY A 21 -16.14 -11.49 -23.23
C GLY A 21 -15.47 -10.68 -22.11
N ILE A 22 -14.68 -11.34 -21.25
CA ILE A 22 -13.99 -10.68 -20.13
C ILE A 22 -12.83 -9.83 -20.67
N ASN A 23 -12.79 -8.57 -20.25
CA ASN A 23 -11.66 -7.68 -20.53
C ASN A 23 -10.46 -8.04 -19.65
N ILE A 24 -9.55 -8.85 -20.18
CA ILE A 24 -8.34 -9.31 -19.48
C ILE A 24 -7.49 -8.13 -18.99
N ARG A 25 -7.38 -7.06 -19.78
CA ARG A 25 -6.60 -5.87 -19.39
C ARG A 25 -7.17 -5.25 -18.13
N GLU A 26 -8.48 -5.01 -18.10
CA GLU A 26 -9.15 -4.40 -16.94
C GLU A 26 -9.04 -5.27 -15.68
N VAL A 27 -9.16 -6.59 -15.84
CA VAL A 27 -8.98 -7.55 -14.73
C VAL A 27 -7.57 -7.46 -14.18
N VAL A 28 -6.55 -7.45 -15.05
CA VAL A 28 -5.15 -7.38 -14.64
C VAL A 28 -4.82 -6.03 -14.00
N GLU A 29 -5.28 -4.91 -14.58
CA GLU A 29 -5.09 -3.58 -14.02
C GLU A 29 -5.72 -3.47 -12.62
N LYS A 30 -6.97 -3.91 -12.44
CA LYS A 30 -7.64 -3.91 -11.13
C LYS A 30 -6.94 -4.82 -10.11
N ALA A 31 -6.50 -6.01 -10.55
CA ALA A 31 -5.79 -6.93 -9.66
C ALA A 31 -4.46 -6.34 -9.19
N LEU A 32 -3.72 -5.68 -10.09
CA LEU A 32 -2.47 -5.00 -9.76
C LEU A 32 -2.71 -3.81 -8.82
N ASP A 33 -3.67 -2.94 -9.11
CA ASP A 33 -4.01 -1.79 -8.25
C ASP A 33 -4.37 -2.25 -6.83
N ASN A 34 -5.24 -3.25 -6.71
CA ASN A 34 -5.62 -3.80 -5.41
C ASN A 34 -4.41 -4.40 -4.67
N ALA A 35 -3.56 -5.15 -5.36
CA ALA A 35 -2.37 -5.75 -4.74
C ALA A 35 -1.40 -4.68 -4.21
N ILE A 36 -1.20 -3.60 -4.97
CA ILE A 36 -0.37 -2.45 -4.55
C ILE A 36 -0.99 -1.79 -3.33
N ARG A 37 -2.28 -1.46 -3.36
CA ARG A 37 -2.96 -0.77 -2.26
C ARG A 37 -2.97 -1.57 -0.97
N GLU A 38 -3.13 -2.89 -1.05
CA GLU A 38 -3.00 -3.75 0.13
C GLU A 38 -1.57 -3.75 0.68
N LYS A 39 -0.55 -3.77 -0.20
CA LYS A 39 0.85 -3.70 0.24
C LYS A 39 1.18 -2.37 0.90
N GLU A 40 0.72 -1.25 0.33
CA GLU A 40 0.88 0.08 0.93
C GLU A 40 0.23 0.17 2.32
N LYS A 41 -0.97 -0.42 2.50
CA LYS A 41 -1.63 -0.50 3.82
C LYS A 41 -0.82 -1.31 4.82
N GLU A 42 -0.24 -2.44 4.41
CA GLU A 42 0.64 -3.24 5.27
C GLU A 42 1.85 -2.42 5.72
N GLU A 43 2.51 -1.71 4.81
CA GLU A 43 3.67 -0.88 5.12
C GLU A 43 3.33 0.26 6.09
N ILE A 44 2.18 0.93 5.91
CA ILE A 44 1.68 1.96 6.83
C ILE A 44 1.45 1.35 8.22
N LYS A 45 0.83 0.17 8.29
CA LYS A 45 0.54 -0.51 9.55
C LYS A 45 1.82 -0.90 10.28
N GLU A 46 2.79 -1.47 9.57
CA GLU A 46 4.11 -1.81 10.13
C GLU A 46 4.83 -0.57 10.65
N THR A 47 4.81 0.53 9.89
CA THR A 47 5.44 1.79 10.28
C THR A 47 4.76 2.38 11.52
N THR A 48 3.44 2.37 11.55
CA THR A 48 2.65 2.84 12.71
C THR A 48 2.94 2.00 13.95
N MET A 49 3.06 0.67 13.81
CA MET A 49 3.44 -0.20 14.93
C MET A 49 4.84 0.11 15.45
N LYS A 50 5.81 0.35 14.57
CA LYS A 50 7.17 0.76 14.96
C LYS A 50 7.14 2.09 15.71
N ILE A 51 6.42 3.09 15.20
CA ILE A 51 6.26 4.39 15.87
C ILE A 51 5.62 4.20 17.26
N LYS A 52 4.54 3.43 17.35
CA LYS A 52 3.87 3.14 18.63
C LYS A 52 4.82 2.48 19.64
N GLU A 53 5.69 1.58 19.19
CA GLU A 53 6.68 0.93 20.04
C GLU A 53 7.73 1.93 20.55
N LEU A 54 8.25 2.77 19.67
CA LEU A 54 9.23 3.80 20.02
C LEU A 54 8.66 4.88 20.95
N MET A 55 7.38 5.20 20.79
CA MET A 55 6.66 6.19 21.60
C MET A 55 6.00 5.59 22.85
N ARG A 56 6.25 4.32 23.18
CA ARG A 56 5.53 3.61 24.26
C ARG A 56 5.56 4.36 25.60
N ASP A 57 6.68 5.01 25.90
CA ASP A 57 6.92 5.72 27.17
C ASP A 57 6.78 7.25 27.04
N VAL A 58 6.29 7.74 25.90
CA VAL A 58 6.11 9.17 25.64
C VAL A 58 4.63 9.52 25.79
N SER A 59 4.30 10.40 26.74
CA SER A 59 2.95 10.95 26.84
C SER A 59 2.73 12.07 25.81
N GLU A 60 1.47 12.40 25.55
CA GLU A 60 1.12 13.53 24.69
C GLU A 60 1.67 14.86 25.24
N ASP A 61 1.64 15.04 26.57
CA ASP A 61 2.17 16.22 27.24
C ASP A 61 3.69 16.33 27.12
N ASP A 62 4.42 15.20 27.22
CA ASP A 62 5.87 15.17 27.00
C ASP A 62 6.22 15.59 25.58
N TRP A 63 5.50 15.04 24.59
CA TRP A 63 5.68 15.38 23.19
C TRP A 63 5.38 16.86 22.89
N ILE A 64 4.30 17.41 23.46
CA ILE A 64 3.93 18.83 23.31
C ILE A 64 4.99 19.73 23.94
N ARG A 65 5.50 19.38 25.12
CA ARG A 65 6.55 20.13 25.82
C ARG A 65 7.82 20.18 24.96
N ASP A 66 8.30 19.02 24.50
CA ASP A 66 9.54 18.92 23.72
C ASP A 66 9.45 19.72 22.40
N ILE A 67 8.29 19.69 21.71
CA ILE A 67 8.07 20.51 20.50
C ILE A 67 8.11 22.01 20.82
N LYS A 68 7.49 22.44 21.93
CA LYS A 68 7.47 23.86 22.32
C LYS A 68 8.86 24.35 22.70
N GLU A 69 9.62 23.54 23.43
CA GLU A 69 10.99 23.85 23.84
C GLU A 69 11.89 23.98 22.61
N SER A 70 11.88 22.99 21.71
CA SER A 70 12.66 23.04 20.46
C SER A 70 12.33 24.24 19.56
N ARG A 71 11.06 24.69 19.56
CA ARG A 71 10.64 25.88 18.79
C ARG A 71 11.21 27.18 19.36
N ASN A 72 11.36 27.28 20.67
CA ASN A 72 11.87 28.46 21.36
C ASN A 72 13.40 28.55 21.35
N GLU A 73 14.09 27.48 20.93
CA GLU A 73 15.55 27.43 20.76
C GLU A 73 16.04 27.99 19.41
N ARG A 74 15.12 28.33 18.49
CA ARG A 74 15.39 28.95 17.18
C ARG A 74 15.02 30.43 17.17
#